data_AF-A0A4R9A0Z8-F1
#
_entry.id   AF-A0A4R9A0Z8-F1
#
_cell.length_a   1.000
_cell.length_b   1.000
_cell.length_c   1.000
_cell.angle_alpha   90.00
_cell.angle_beta   90.00
_cell.angle_gamma   90.00
#
_symmetry.space_group_name_H-M   'P 1'
#
loop_
_entity.id
_entity.type
_entity.pdbx_description
1 polymer ?
#
loop_
_entity_poly.entity_id
_entity_poly.type
_entity_poly.pdbx_seq_one_letter_code
_entity_poly.pdbx_strand_id
1 'polypeptide(L)'
;MPAHNTVSIQKSVKIAIVDSGLNDGSADFSCFDVVDSDDDVQGHGTIVASVAVGLVDDECPLWADKVSIITYSVFGDETASPNEMATAIHTAIEDKVDLINISIAIGTDVKALRVAVRRAIDSGIIVIAASGNNLGMRAGYPARYPDVISVGSLDTEGRPSSFSAIADVDYFIVGTDVPSVDRAGIQQFSTGTSIAAANTSNQVLKALLGVVKLDSTLAELIADQRKQSTR
;
A
#
# COMPACT_ATOMS: atom_id res chain seq x y z
N MET A 1 2.24 27.82 27.86
CA MET A 1 2.56 26.77 26.87
C MET A 1 1.25 26.18 26.42
N PRO A 2 0.88 26.19 25.13
CA PRO A 2 -0.39 25.63 24.71
C PRO A 2 -0.33 24.11 24.87
N ALA A 3 -1.36 23.55 25.49
CA ALA A 3 -1.52 22.11 25.63
C ALA A 3 -1.73 21.50 24.24
N HIS A 4 -0.82 20.63 23.81
CA HIS A 4 -1.06 19.76 22.68
C HIS A 4 -2.22 18.84 23.06
N ASN A 5 -3.34 18.98 22.36
CA ASN A 5 -4.49 18.10 22.49
C ASN A 5 -4.06 16.73 21.95
N THR A 6 -3.66 15.81 22.84
CA THR A 6 -3.34 14.43 22.48
C THR A 6 -4.64 13.74 22.11
N VAL A 7 -4.90 13.65 20.80
CA VAL A 7 -5.94 12.75 20.28
C VAL A 7 -5.51 11.34 20.68
N SER A 8 -6.22 10.73 21.63
CA SER A 8 -5.93 9.37 22.07
C SER A 8 -6.39 8.39 21.00
N ILE A 9 -5.48 7.99 20.11
CA ILE A 9 -5.74 6.96 19.11
C ILE A 9 -5.83 5.61 19.83
N GLN A 10 -7.04 5.07 19.99
CA GLN A 10 -7.31 3.83 20.73
C GLN A 10 -7.20 2.56 19.87
N LYS A 11 -7.17 2.70 18.53
CA LYS A 11 -7.14 1.57 17.59
C LYS A 11 -5.72 1.38 17.05
N SER A 12 -5.17 0.17 17.17
CA SER A 12 -4.00 -0.25 16.40
C SER A 12 -4.44 -0.77 15.03
N VAL A 13 -3.69 -0.46 13.98
CA VAL A 13 -3.98 -0.84 12.60
C VAL A 13 -2.81 -1.66 12.05
N LYS A 14 -3.12 -2.79 11.42
CA LYS A 14 -2.11 -3.63 10.76
C LYS A 14 -2.15 -3.41 9.26
N ILE A 15 -1.00 -3.07 8.67
CA ILE A 15 -0.84 -2.95 7.22
C ILE A 15 0.09 -4.04 6.70
N ALA A 16 -0.38 -4.79 5.70
CA ALA A 16 0.43 -5.71 4.92
C ALA A 16 1.03 -5.01 3.70
N ILE A 17 2.34 -5.11 3.52
CA ILE A 17 3.05 -4.67 2.32
C ILE A 17 3.45 -5.93 1.54
N VAL A 18 2.77 -6.16 0.41
CA VAL A 18 3.10 -7.27 -0.50
C VAL A 18 4.01 -6.71 -1.59
N ASP A 19 5.32 -6.90 -1.41
CA ASP A 19 6.37 -6.31 -2.24
C ASP A 19 7.69 -7.13 -2.16
N SER A 20 8.87 -6.49 -2.20
CA SER A 20 10.19 -7.14 -2.17
C SER A 20 10.79 -7.37 -0.78
N GLY A 21 10.04 -7.07 0.29
CA GLY A 21 10.51 -7.14 1.67
C GLY A 21 10.66 -5.76 2.31
N LEU A 22 11.35 -5.70 3.46
CA LEU A 22 11.66 -4.47 4.16
C LEU A 22 13.05 -4.54 4.79
N ASN A 23 13.88 -3.53 4.53
CA ASN A 23 15.13 -3.34 5.27
C ASN A 23 14.92 -2.33 6.40
N ASP A 24 14.63 -2.83 7.61
CA ASP A 24 14.32 -2.05 8.81
C ASP A 24 15.56 -1.59 9.61
N GLY A 25 16.74 -2.13 9.31
CA GLY A 25 17.97 -1.84 10.03
C GLY A 25 18.71 -0.58 9.57
N SER A 26 18.45 -0.14 8.33
CA SER A 26 19.09 1.03 7.70
C SER A 26 18.13 2.20 7.50
N ALA A 27 16.87 1.92 7.15
CA ALA A 27 15.79 2.89 7.16
C ALA A 27 15.14 2.86 8.55
N ASP A 28 15.03 4.02 9.23
CA ASP A 28 14.61 4.09 10.63
C ASP A 28 13.10 3.83 10.82
N PHE A 29 12.69 2.57 10.67
CA PHE A 29 11.33 2.09 10.98
C PHE A 29 11.13 1.80 12.47
N SER A 30 12.08 2.19 13.35
CA SER A 30 12.12 1.77 14.76
C SER A 30 10.92 2.22 15.61
N CYS A 31 10.14 3.19 15.13
CA CYS A 31 8.92 3.64 15.78
C CYS A 31 7.66 2.88 15.37
N PHE A 32 7.76 1.93 14.45
CA PHE A 32 6.67 1.04 14.06
C PHE A 32 6.86 -0.35 14.66
N ASP A 33 5.76 -1.06 14.84
CA ASP A 33 5.80 -2.49 15.15
C ASP A 33 6.00 -3.27 13.85
N VAL A 34 7.26 -3.50 13.47
CA VAL A 34 7.60 -4.27 12.27
C VAL A 34 7.57 -5.76 12.59
N VAL A 35 6.70 -6.50 11.90
CA VAL A 35 6.57 -7.94 12.00
C VAL A 35 7.01 -8.56 10.68
N ASP A 36 7.96 -9.48 10.76
CA ASP A 36 8.51 -10.21 9.61
C ASP A 36 9.19 -9.29 8.58
N SER A 37 10.47 -9.00 8.81
CA SER A 37 11.33 -8.27 7.87
C SER A 37 12.12 -9.26 7.01
N ASP A 38 11.48 -9.73 5.93
CA ASP A 38 12.24 -10.31 4.82
C ASP A 38 13.20 -9.25 4.28
N ASP A 39 14.50 -9.55 4.26
CA ASP A 39 15.52 -8.59 3.83
C ASP A 39 15.24 -8.10 2.40
N ASP A 40 15.11 -6.78 2.25
CA ASP A 40 14.74 -6.16 0.98
C ASP A 40 15.95 -6.01 0.05
N VAL A 41 16.25 -7.11 -0.65
CA VAL A 41 17.38 -7.16 -1.59
C VAL A 41 17.21 -6.22 -2.79
N GLN A 42 15.96 -5.88 -3.17
CA GLN A 42 15.67 -4.99 -4.30
C GLN A 42 15.57 -3.51 -3.91
N GLY A 43 15.09 -3.22 -2.71
CA GLY A 43 14.88 -1.87 -2.17
C GLY A 43 13.50 -1.27 -2.44
N HIS A 44 12.70 -1.87 -3.31
CA HIS A 44 11.38 -1.32 -3.70
C HIS A 44 10.37 -1.41 -2.55
N GLY A 45 10.32 -2.54 -1.84
CA GLY A 45 9.44 -2.75 -0.71
C GLY A 45 9.69 -1.77 0.44
N THR A 46 10.95 -1.44 0.71
CA THR A 46 11.34 -0.43 1.70
C THR A 46 10.81 0.96 1.34
N ILE A 47 10.97 1.37 0.08
CA ILE A 47 10.44 2.64 -0.45
C ILE A 47 8.91 2.67 -0.33
N VAL A 48 8.24 1.59 -0.75
CA VAL A 48 6.79 1.45 -0.69
C VAL A 48 6.29 1.52 0.75
N ALA A 49 6.93 0.81 1.67
CA ALA A 49 6.59 0.82 3.08
C ALA A 49 6.74 2.22 3.67
N SER A 50 7.86 2.92 3.38
CA SER A 50 8.11 4.27 3.89
C SER A 50 6.99 5.24 3.46
N VAL A 51 6.56 5.17 2.19
CA VAL A 51 5.45 6.01 1.68
C VAL A 51 4.12 5.60 2.32
N ALA A 52 3.86 4.29 2.43
CA ALA A 52 2.61 3.77 3.00
C ALA A 52 2.43 4.19 4.47
N VAL A 53 3.50 4.23 5.25
CA VAL A 53 3.46 4.71 6.63
C VAL A 53 3.88 6.17 6.79
N GLY A 54 4.17 6.88 5.70
CA GLY A 54 4.50 8.30 5.73
C GLY A 54 5.76 8.61 6.53
N LEU A 55 6.73 7.70 6.51
CA LEU A 55 8.07 7.90 7.04
C LEU A 55 8.85 8.77 6.04
N VAL A 56 9.14 9.99 6.45
CA VAL A 56 9.88 11.00 5.68
C VAL A 56 10.83 11.71 6.64
N ASP A 57 12.05 12.01 6.19
CA ASP A 57 13.06 12.77 6.94
C ASP A 57 13.45 12.16 8.32
N ASP A 58 13.38 10.83 8.45
CA ASP A 58 13.62 10.08 9.70
C ASP A 58 12.72 10.54 10.88
N GLU A 59 11.64 11.26 10.57
CA GLU A 59 10.66 11.69 11.57
C GLU A 59 9.51 10.69 11.64
N CYS A 60 9.43 10.04 12.80
CA CYS A 60 8.32 9.14 13.10
C CYS A 60 6.99 9.90 13.16
N PRO A 61 5.98 9.47 12.39
CA PRO A 61 4.66 10.03 12.51
C PRO A 61 4.13 9.90 13.95
N LEU A 62 3.35 10.88 14.41
CA LEU A 62 2.75 10.88 15.76
C LEU A 62 1.86 9.66 16.07
N TRP A 63 1.54 8.86 15.06
CA TRP A 63 0.67 7.69 15.13
C TRP A 63 1.42 6.37 14.87
N ALA A 64 2.76 6.41 14.72
CA ALA A 64 3.58 5.25 14.38
C ALA A 64 3.41 4.09 15.38
N ASP A 65 3.29 4.40 16.67
CA ASP A 65 3.10 3.44 17.77
C ASP A 65 1.74 2.71 17.74
N LYS A 66 0.87 3.06 16.78
CA LYS A 66 -0.44 2.42 16.53
C LYS A 66 -0.46 1.64 15.23
N VAL A 67 0.68 1.45 14.58
CA VAL A 67 0.77 0.77 13.30
C VAL A 67 1.74 -0.39 13.38
N SER A 68 1.23 -1.58 13.05
CA SER A 68 2.09 -2.73 12.77
C SER A 68 2.25 -2.87 11.26
N ILE A 69 3.50 -2.94 10.81
CA ILE A 69 3.87 -3.18 9.42
C ILE A 69 4.21 -4.65 9.29
N ILE A 70 3.52 -5.36 8.40
CA ILE A 70 3.84 -6.75 8.08
C ILE A 70 4.26 -6.81 6.62
N THR A 71 5.43 -7.39 6.35
CA THR A 71 5.91 -7.48 4.97
C THR A 71 5.86 -8.90 4.46
N TYR A 72 5.55 -9.05 3.18
CA TYR A 72 5.54 -10.33 2.51
C TYR A 72 6.33 -10.19 1.22
N SER A 73 7.53 -10.79 1.19
CA SER A 73 8.32 -10.82 -0.04
C SER A 73 7.70 -11.81 -1.04
N VAL A 74 7.42 -11.32 -2.24
CA VAL A 74 6.81 -12.11 -3.34
C VAL A 74 7.66 -12.10 -4.61
N PHE A 75 8.90 -11.65 -4.47
CA PHE A 75 9.89 -11.70 -5.53
C PHE A 75 10.85 -12.85 -5.27
N GLY A 76 10.99 -13.73 -6.25
CA GLY A 76 12.14 -14.61 -6.37
C GLY A 76 13.35 -13.82 -6.87
N ASP A 77 13.91 -14.22 -8.02
CA ASP A 77 15.17 -13.62 -8.48
C ASP A 77 14.99 -12.21 -9.09
N GLU A 78 13.91 -11.93 -9.84
CA GLU A 78 13.70 -10.61 -10.48
C GLU A 78 12.22 -10.22 -10.76
N THR A 79 11.26 -11.14 -10.66
CA THR A 79 9.84 -10.86 -10.96
C THR A 79 8.93 -11.39 -9.87
N ALA A 80 7.87 -10.63 -9.58
CA ALA A 80 6.88 -11.04 -8.61
C ALA A 80 6.08 -12.26 -9.11
N SER A 81 6.00 -13.30 -8.30
CA SER A 81 5.24 -14.50 -8.63
C SER A 81 3.77 -14.32 -8.26
N PRO A 82 2.82 -14.50 -9.19
CA PRO A 82 1.39 -14.40 -8.87
C PRO A 82 0.92 -15.44 -7.85
N ASN A 83 1.61 -16.58 -7.76
CA ASN A 83 1.30 -17.60 -6.76
C ASN A 83 1.88 -17.23 -5.39
N GLU A 84 3.06 -16.63 -5.33
CA GLU A 84 3.61 -16.11 -4.06
C GLU A 84 2.77 -14.94 -3.55
N MET A 85 2.32 -14.04 -4.44
CA MET A 85 1.33 -13.03 -4.10
C MET A 85 0.04 -13.63 -3.53
N ALA A 86 -0.46 -14.73 -4.11
CA ALA A 86 -1.66 -15.40 -3.60
C ALA A 86 -1.41 -15.97 -2.19
N THR A 87 -0.25 -16.60 -1.96
CA THR A 87 0.16 -17.11 -0.65
C THR A 87 0.30 -15.98 0.37
N ALA A 88 1.00 -14.89 0.03
CA ALA A 88 1.17 -13.72 0.87
C ALA A 88 -0.17 -13.12 1.30
N ILE A 89 -1.13 -12.99 0.38
CA ILE A 89 -2.47 -12.50 0.71
C ILE A 89 -3.21 -13.48 1.64
N HIS A 90 -3.03 -14.79 1.47
CA HIS A 90 -3.59 -15.76 2.41
C HIS A 90 -2.98 -15.63 3.81
N THR A 91 -1.66 -15.47 3.92
CA THR A 91 -0.98 -15.24 5.19
C THR A 91 -1.43 -13.93 5.84
N ALA A 92 -1.57 -12.85 5.07
CA ALA A 92 -2.10 -11.57 5.56
C ALA A 92 -3.51 -11.67 6.15
N ILE A 93 -4.37 -12.54 5.59
CA ILE A 93 -5.68 -12.84 6.16
C ILE A 93 -5.55 -13.54 7.52
N GLU A 94 -4.63 -14.50 7.63
CA GLU A 94 -4.37 -15.24 8.88
C GLU A 94 -3.79 -14.33 9.97
N ASP A 95 -2.94 -13.38 9.59
CA ASP A 95 -2.36 -12.34 10.46
C ASP A 95 -3.35 -11.23 10.85
N LYS A 96 -4.56 -11.28 10.26
CA LYS A 96 -5.69 -10.37 10.52
C LYS A 96 -5.33 -8.92 10.26
N VAL A 97 -4.71 -8.65 9.12
CA VAL A 97 -4.40 -7.27 8.73
C VAL A 97 -5.67 -6.47 8.44
N ASP A 98 -5.64 -5.16 8.64
CA ASP A 98 -6.77 -4.28 8.30
C ASP A 98 -6.69 -3.81 6.83
N LEU A 99 -5.47 -3.73 6.29
CA LEU A 99 -5.15 -3.13 4.99
C LEU A 99 -4.02 -3.93 4.31
N ILE A 100 -4.18 -4.23 3.01
CA ILE A 100 -3.15 -4.80 2.14
C ILE A 100 -2.83 -3.80 1.04
N ASN A 101 -1.57 -3.41 0.96
CA ASN A 101 -1.00 -2.67 -0.15
C ASN A 101 -0.26 -3.64 -1.09
N ILE A 102 -0.70 -3.72 -2.35
CA ILE A 102 -0.06 -4.51 -3.40
C ILE A 102 0.54 -3.55 -4.44
N SER A 103 1.82 -3.26 -4.30
CA SER A 103 2.54 -2.30 -5.16
C SER A 103 3.07 -2.94 -6.45
N ILE A 104 2.41 -3.99 -6.93
CA ILE A 104 2.81 -4.83 -8.06
C ILE A 104 1.64 -4.92 -9.05
N ALA A 105 1.95 -4.83 -10.35
CA ALA A 105 0.99 -5.06 -11.42
C ALA A 105 1.53 -6.10 -12.42
N ILE A 106 0.72 -7.12 -12.73
CA ILE A 106 1.01 -8.15 -13.73
C ILE A 106 0.03 -8.08 -14.90
N GLY A 107 0.45 -8.49 -16.09
CA GLY A 107 -0.39 -8.43 -17.30
C GLY A 107 -1.47 -9.50 -17.41
N THR A 108 -1.44 -10.54 -16.57
CA THR A 108 -2.23 -11.77 -16.75
C THR A 108 -3.11 -12.08 -15.55
N ASP A 109 -4.38 -12.45 -15.78
CA ASP A 109 -5.27 -12.97 -14.72
C ASP A 109 -4.78 -14.34 -14.27
N VAL A 110 -4.57 -14.49 -12.97
CA VAL A 110 -4.19 -15.76 -12.36
C VAL A 110 -5.25 -16.15 -11.35
N LYS A 111 -5.88 -17.31 -11.56
CA LYS A 111 -6.98 -17.81 -10.72
C LYS A 111 -6.63 -17.84 -9.24
N ALA A 112 -5.42 -18.29 -8.87
CA ALA A 112 -4.98 -18.33 -7.48
C ALA A 112 -4.97 -16.94 -6.85
N LEU A 113 -4.34 -15.97 -7.51
CA LEU A 113 -4.31 -14.57 -7.08
C LEU A 113 -5.71 -13.96 -6.96
N ARG A 114 -6.56 -14.17 -7.97
CA ARG A 114 -7.95 -13.68 -7.95
C ARG A 114 -8.75 -14.23 -6.78
N VAL A 115 -8.59 -15.51 -6.46
CA VAL A 115 -9.26 -16.16 -5.31
C VAL A 115 -8.72 -15.60 -4.00
N ALA A 116 -7.41 -15.41 -3.87
CA ALA A 116 -6.80 -14.85 -2.66
C ALA A 116 -7.27 -13.42 -2.40
N VAL A 117 -7.23 -12.55 -3.42
CA VAL A 117 -7.75 -11.18 -3.36
C VAL A 117 -9.22 -11.16 -2.94
N ARG A 118 -10.05 -12.00 -3.58
CA ARG A 118 -11.47 -12.06 -3.22
C ARG A 118 -11.67 -12.46 -1.76
N ARG A 119 -10.91 -13.45 -1.27
CA ARG A 119 -10.98 -13.90 0.12
C ARG A 119 -10.55 -12.82 1.11
N ALA A 120 -9.56 -11.99 0.77
CA ALA A 120 -9.14 -10.86 1.61
C ALA A 120 -10.28 -9.84 1.75
N ILE A 121 -10.88 -9.46 0.61
CA ILE A 121 -12.04 -8.56 0.57
C ILE A 121 -13.21 -9.16 1.36
N ASP A 122 -13.52 -10.43 1.18
CA ASP A 122 -14.57 -11.15 1.92
C ASP A 122 -14.31 -11.20 3.43
N SER A 123 -13.05 -11.11 3.84
CA SER A 123 -12.64 -11.05 5.25
C SER A 123 -12.69 -9.63 5.83
N GLY A 124 -13.16 -8.64 5.05
CA GLY A 124 -13.28 -7.24 5.45
C GLY A 124 -11.98 -6.44 5.39
N ILE A 125 -10.92 -7.01 4.80
CA ILE A 125 -9.61 -6.39 4.65
C ILE A 125 -9.66 -5.44 3.46
N ILE A 126 -9.14 -4.22 3.65
CA ILE A 126 -9.05 -3.25 2.54
C ILE A 126 -7.88 -3.68 1.64
N VAL A 127 -8.13 -3.82 0.33
CA VAL A 127 -7.12 -4.17 -0.67
C VAL A 127 -6.96 -3.00 -1.64
N ILE A 128 -5.74 -2.47 -1.69
CA ILE A 128 -5.30 -1.39 -2.57
C ILE A 128 -4.19 -1.93 -3.47
N ALA A 129 -4.26 -1.67 -4.77
CA ALA A 129 -3.25 -2.14 -5.71
C ALA A 129 -2.84 -1.09 -6.73
N ALA A 130 -1.56 -1.12 -7.09
CA ALA A 130 -1.01 -0.30 -8.16
C ALA A 130 -1.62 -0.70 -9.51
N SER A 131 -2.12 0.27 -10.26
CA SER A 131 -2.72 0.03 -11.59
C SER A 131 -1.70 -0.41 -12.65
N GLY A 132 -0.43 -0.01 -12.49
CA GLY A 132 0.67 -0.38 -13.38
C GLY A 132 1.11 0.73 -14.32
N ASN A 133 2.38 0.67 -14.73
CA ASN A 133 3.03 1.69 -15.57
C ASN A 133 2.85 1.38 -17.07
N ASN A 134 1.60 1.36 -17.54
CA ASN A 134 1.23 0.90 -18.89
C ASN A 134 0.90 2.02 -19.90
N LEU A 135 1.44 3.24 -19.73
CA LEU A 135 1.33 4.35 -20.71
C LEU A 135 -0.12 4.67 -21.13
N GLY A 136 -1.01 4.81 -20.16
CA GLY A 136 -2.43 5.13 -20.37
C GLY A 136 -3.31 3.93 -20.76
N MET A 137 -2.75 2.73 -20.87
CA MET A 137 -3.52 1.52 -21.14
C MET A 137 -4.33 1.07 -19.90
N ARG A 138 -4.87 -0.15 -19.99
CA ARG A 138 -5.61 -0.80 -18.91
C ARG A 138 -4.73 -1.12 -17.71
N ALA A 139 -5.31 -1.09 -16.52
CA ALA A 139 -4.68 -1.57 -15.31
C ALA A 139 -4.30 -3.06 -15.43
N GLY A 140 -3.21 -3.43 -14.77
CA GLY A 140 -2.80 -4.80 -14.56
C GLY A 140 -3.58 -5.47 -13.42
N TYR A 141 -3.22 -6.70 -13.12
CA TYR A 141 -3.71 -7.42 -11.95
C TYR A 141 -2.71 -7.29 -10.79
N PRO A 142 -3.17 -7.24 -9.52
CA PRO A 142 -4.55 -7.45 -9.07
C PRO A 142 -5.47 -6.23 -9.15
N ALA A 143 -4.98 -5.04 -9.51
CA ALA A 143 -5.78 -3.81 -9.56
C ALA A 143 -7.05 -3.93 -10.40
N ARG A 144 -7.03 -4.72 -11.49
CA ARG A 144 -8.20 -4.96 -12.35
C ARG A 144 -9.21 -5.99 -11.79
N TYR A 145 -8.96 -6.62 -10.64
CA TYR A 145 -9.95 -7.52 -10.06
C TYR A 145 -11.12 -6.72 -9.47
N PRO A 146 -12.36 -7.26 -9.53
CA PRO A 146 -13.51 -6.61 -8.92
C PRO A 146 -13.27 -6.27 -7.45
N ASP A 147 -13.74 -5.10 -7.05
CA ASP A 147 -13.71 -4.56 -5.70
C ASP A 147 -12.31 -4.24 -5.14
N VAL A 148 -11.21 -4.48 -5.87
CA VAL A 148 -9.89 -3.94 -5.52
C VAL A 148 -9.87 -2.45 -5.81
N ILE A 149 -9.28 -1.64 -4.92
CA ILE A 149 -9.07 -0.22 -5.19
C ILE A 149 -7.87 -0.08 -6.13
N SER A 150 -8.13 0.14 -7.41
CA SER A 150 -7.13 0.34 -8.46
C SER A 150 -6.60 1.78 -8.43
N VAL A 151 -5.30 1.95 -8.17
CA VAL A 151 -4.69 3.28 -7.98
C VAL A 151 -3.75 3.65 -9.13
N GLY A 152 -4.03 4.78 -9.77
CA GLY A 152 -3.18 5.44 -10.77
C GLY A 152 -2.33 6.56 -10.18
N SER A 153 -1.29 6.94 -10.90
CA SER A 153 -0.34 7.99 -10.50
C SER A 153 -0.69 9.33 -11.15
N LEU A 154 -0.68 10.39 -10.34
CA LEU A 154 -0.63 11.78 -10.80
C LEU A 154 0.80 12.32 -10.74
N ASP A 155 1.10 13.23 -11.67
CA ASP A 155 2.27 14.08 -11.62
C ASP A 155 2.10 15.21 -10.58
N THR A 156 3.16 15.99 -10.35
CA THR A 156 3.16 17.12 -9.40
C THR A 156 2.23 18.26 -9.82
N GLU A 157 1.70 18.22 -11.04
CA GLU A 157 0.77 19.20 -11.60
C GLU A 157 -0.69 18.70 -11.55
N GLY A 158 -0.91 17.51 -10.96
CA GLY A 158 -2.24 16.92 -10.78
C GLY A 158 -2.81 16.26 -12.03
N ARG A 159 -1.99 15.99 -13.05
CA ARG A 159 -2.41 15.26 -14.26
C ARG A 159 -2.00 13.81 -14.14
N PRO A 160 -2.69 12.86 -14.82
CA PRO A 160 -2.20 11.48 -14.90
C PRO A 160 -0.77 11.45 -15.41
N SER A 161 0.12 10.80 -14.64
CA SER A 161 1.51 10.61 -15.02
C SER A 161 1.61 9.89 -16.36
N SER A 162 2.55 10.27 -17.21
CA SER A 162 2.66 9.74 -18.59
C SER A 162 2.81 8.22 -18.65
N PHE A 163 3.36 7.61 -17.60
CA PHE A 163 3.52 6.17 -17.46
C PHE A 163 2.29 5.46 -16.91
N SER A 164 1.38 6.14 -16.21
CA SER A 164 0.29 5.50 -15.45
C SER A 164 -0.70 4.81 -16.38
N ALA A 165 -1.22 3.65 -15.97
CA ALA A 165 -2.49 3.16 -16.51
C ALA A 165 -3.60 4.17 -16.24
N ILE A 166 -4.60 4.24 -17.13
CA ILE A 166 -5.75 5.15 -17.03
C ILE A 166 -7.09 4.41 -17.11
N ALA A 167 -7.16 3.36 -17.92
CA ALA A 167 -8.37 2.53 -17.99
C ALA A 167 -8.39 1.50 -16.84
N ASP A 168 -9.57 1.23 -16.30
CA ASP A 168 -9.76 0.34 -15.14
C ASP A 168 -9.04 0.85 -13.86
N VAL A 169 -9.04 2.17 -13.65
CA VAL A 169 -8.48 2.84 -12.47
C VAL A 169 -9.59 3.55 -11.70
N ASP A 170 -9.67 3.33 -10.40
CA ASP A 170 -10.73 3.87 -9.54
C ASP A 170 -10.33 5.20 -8.89
N TYR A 171 -9.04 5.34 -8.57
CA TYR A 171 -8.53 6.47 -7.82
C TYR A 171 -7.16 6.93 -8.34
N PHE A 172 -6.93 8.23 -8.30
CA PHE A 172 -5.66 8.82 -8.69
C PHE A 172 -5.12 9.69 -7.56
N ILE A 173 -3.84 9.53 -7.26
CA ILE A 173 -3.12 10.36 -6.29
C ILE A 173 -1.69 10.60 -6.77
N VAL A 174 -1.04 11.64 -6.24
CA VAL A 174 0.36 11.94 -6.54
C VAL A 174 1.23 10.71 -6.28
N GLY A 175 1.88 10.25 -7.34
CA GLY A 175 2.84 9.14 -7.32
C GLY A 175 4.08 9.46 -8.15
N THR A 176 4.31 10.74 -8.45
CA THR A 176 5.54 11.25 -9.07
C THR A 176 6.23 12.17 -8.08
N ASP A 177 7.54 12.00 -7.94
CA ASP A 177 8.39 12.78 -7.04
C ASP A 177 7.84 12.82 -5.61
N VAL A 178 7.49 11.66 -5.06
CA VAL A 178 7.02 11.53 -3.67
C VAL A 178 8.21 11.26 -2.75
N PRO A 179 8.36 11.99 -1.63
CA PRO A 179 9.38 11.73 -0.62
C PRO A 179 9.30 10.28 -0.10
N SER A 180 10.45 9.65 0.06
CA SER A 180 10.58 8.25 0.47
C SER A 180 11.98 7.97 1.02
N VAL A 181 12.14 6.81 1.66
CA VAL A 181 13.41 6.34 2.22
C VAL A 181 13.83 5.09 1.47
N ASP A 182 15.08 5.05 0.99
CA ASP A 182 15.62 3.86 0.35
C ASP A 182 16.10 2.82 1.38
N ARG A 183 16.50 1.64 0.91
CA ARG A 183 17.04 0.56 1.74
C ARG A 183 18.37 0.87 2.46
N ALA A 184 18.97 2.04 2.25
CA ALA A 184 20.17 2.49 2.97
C ALA A 184 19.82 3.58 4.00
N GLY A 185 18.55 3.91 4.18
CA GLY A 185 18.09 5.01 5.03
C GLY A 185 18.25 6.38 4.37
N ILE A 186 18.52 6.43 3.06
CA ILE A 186 18.75 7.69 2.35
C ILE A 186 17.42 8.22 1.85
N GLN A 187 17.15 9.48 2.17
CA GLN A 187 16.00 10.22 1.69
C GLN A 187 16.10 10.46 0.18
N GLN A 188 15.01 10.18 -0.53
CA GLN A 188 14.92 10.36 -1.98
C GLN A 188 13.49 10.63 -2.43
N PHE A 189 13.34 10.96 -3.71
CA PHE A 189 12.05 11.08 -4.38
C PHE A 189 11.81 9.87 -5.27
N SER A 190 10.64 9.25 -5.13
CA SER A 190 10.24 8.06 -5.86
C SER A 190 9.02 8.30 -6.74
N THR A 191 8.97 7.58 -7.86
CA THR A 191 7.95 7.74 -8.89
C THR A 191 7.42 6.38 -9.35
N GLY A 192 6.10 6.22 -9.39
CA GLY A 192 5.42 5.03 -9.91
C GLY A 192 3.96 4.91 -9.47
N THR A 193 3.20 4.02 -10.10
CA THR A 193 1.88 3.64 -9.57
C THR A 193 1.97 2.86 -8.26
N SER A 194 3.10 2.19 -7.99
CA SER A 194 3.42 1.59 -6.68
C SER A 194 3.46 2.65 -5.58
N ILE A 195 4.09 3.79 -5.86
CA ILE A 195 4.17 4.94 -4.96
C ILE A 195 2.80 5.59 -4.76
N ALA A 196 2.00 5.68 -5.83
CA ALA A 196 0.62 6.16 -5.71
C ALA A 196 -0.23 5.24 -4.82
N ALA A 197 -0.16 3.91 -5.01
CA ALA A 197 -0.86 2.93 -4.17
C ALA A 197 -0.44 3.03 -2.70
N ALA A 198 0.87 3.16 -2.43
CA ALA A 198 1.40 3.39 -1.10
C ALA A 198 0.86 4.70 -0.50
N ASN A 199 0.84 5.79 -1.26
CA ASN A 199 0.31 7.07 -0.80
C ASN A 199 -1.21 6.98 -0.50
N THR A 200 -1.99 6.24 -1.30
CA THR A 200 -3.39 5.94 -0.97
C THR A 200 -3.48 5.14 0.33
N SER A 201 -2.65 4.10 0.51
CA SER A 201 -2.57 3.32 1.75
C SER A 201 -2.28 4.21 2.96
N ASN A 202 -1.42 5.23 2.82
CA ASN A 202 -1.16 6.20 3.87
C ASN A 202 -2.39 7.01 4.27
N GLN A 203 -3.18 7.49 3.30
CA GLN A 203 -4.43 8.21 3.58
C GLN A 203 -5.43 7.29 4.31
N VAL A 204 -5.57 6.05 3.85
CA VAL A 204 -6.45 5.05 4.47
C VAL A 204 -6.00 4.73 5.90
N LEU A 205 -4.71 4.50 6.11
CA LEU A 205 -4.13 4.25 7.42
C LEU A 205 -4.43 5.38 8.40
N LYS A 206 -4.15 6.63 8.01
CA LYS A 206 -4.46 7.83 8.81
C LYS A 206 -5.96 7.94 9.11
N ALA A 207 -6.83 7.57 8.19
CA ALA A 207 -8.28 7.60 8.40
C ALA A 207 -8.76 6.50 9.37
N LEU A 208 -8.21 5.28 9.27
CA LEU A 208 -8.51 4.19 10.21
C LEU A 208 -8.07 4.52 11.64
N LEU A 209 -7.01 5.32 11.78
CA LEU A 209 -6.50 5.85 13.06
C LEU A 209 -7.24 7.11 13.52
N GLY A 210 -8.16 7.65 12.72
CA GLY A 210 -8.92 8.87 13.05
C GLY A 210 -8.11 10.17 12.98
N VAL A 211 -6.95 10.15 12.31
CA VAL A 211 -6.05 11.31 12.15
C VAL A 211 -6.56 12.26 11.07
N VAL A 212 -7.10 11.72 9.98
CA VAL A 212 -7.65 12.49 8.85
C VAL A 212 -9.02 11.99 8.44
N LYS A 213 -9.75 12.82 7.69
CA LYS A 213 -10.91 12.37 6.92
C LYS A 213 -10.48 12.13 5.49
N LEU A 214 -10.92 11.02 4.90
CA LEU A 214 -10.72 10.74 3.48
C LEU A 214 -11.56 11.70 2.65
N ASP A 215 -11.12 11.95 1.42
CA ASP A 215 -11.98 12.54 0.41
C ASP A 215 -13.17 11.61 0.12
N SER A 216 -14.22 12.18 -0.48
CA SER A 216 -15.47 11.45 -0.71
C SER A 216 -15.30 10.23 -1.61
N THR A 217 -14.42 10.31 -2.61
CA THR A 217 -14.23 9.23 -3.59
C THR A 217 -13.56 8.04 -2.93
N LEU A 218 -12.44 8.24 -2.23
CA LEU A 218 -11.75 7.14 -1.55
C LEU A 218 -12.59 6.57 -0.40
N ALA A 219 -13.37 7.40 0.31
CA ALA A 219 -14.30 6.94 1.33
C ALA A 219 -15.41 6.03 0.75
N GLU A 220 -15.96 6.38 -0.41
CA GLU A 220 -16.98 5.59 -1.10
C GLU A 220 -16.42 4.25 -1.59
N LEU A 221 -15.24 4.25 -2.19
CA LEU A 221 -14.56 3.03 -2.65
C LEU A 221 -14.34 2.02 -1.50
N ILE A 222 -13.88 2.49 -0.33
CA ILE A 222 -13.70 1.63 0.84
C ILE A 222 -15.03 1.14 1.39
N ALA A 223 -16.05 2.00 1.43
CA ALA A 223 -17.39 1.59 1.85
C ALA A 223 -17.97 0.51 0.94
N ASP A 224 -17.79 0.63 -0.37
CA ASP A 224 -18.27 -0.35 -1.34
C ASP A 224 -17.52 -1.68 -1.24
N GLN A 225 -16.18 -1.65 -1.13
CA GLN A 225 -15.40 -2.86 -0.90
C GLN A 225 -15.83 -3.61 0.37
N ARG A 226 -16.07 -2.88 1.48
CA ARG A 226 -16.54 -3.47 2.74
C ARG A 226 -17.98 -4.00 2.68
N LYS A 227 -18.87 -3.42 1.88
CA LYS A 227 -20.22 -3.99 1.69
C LYS A 227 -20.14 -5.39 1.08
N GLN A 228 -19.16 -5.64 0.21
CA GLN A 228 -18.99 -6.94 -0.43
C GLN A 228 -18.51 -8.02 0.53
N SER A 229 -17.89 -7.67 1.65
CA SER A 229 -17.47 -8.61 2.69
C SER A 229 -18.61 -9.15 3.55
N THR A 230 -19.81 -8.57 3.42
CA THR A 230 -20.98 -8.91 4.24
C THR A 230 -22.04 -9.73 3.47
N ARG A 231 -21.75 -10.11 2.23
CA ARG A 231 -22.60 -10.94 1.36
C ARG A 231 -22.17 -12.39 1.42
#